data_AF-A0A3B0CE71-F1
#
_entry.id   AF-A0A3B0CE71-F1
#
_cell.length_a   1.000
_cell.length_b   1.000
_cell.length_c   1.000
_cell.angle_alpha   90.00
_cell.angle_beta   90.00
_cell.angle_gamma   90.00
#
_symmetry.space_group_name_H-M   'P 1'
#
loop_
_entity.id
_entity.type
_entity.pdbx_description
1 polymer ?
#
loop_
_entity_poly.entity_id
_entity_poly.type
_entity_poly.pdbx_seq_one_letter_code
_entity_poly.pdbx_strand_id
1 'polypeptide(L)'
;MGWDQEQGEVYVLALPQGSVQITPVVPAMGEHWSNPQAGDLPTGPIYGVYNGKLVFLEYMIAKDDFVKGTDHINLAGMKGVPSPSVVQLDIEFQATGHEGFEVPHYDIHAYFISEEEQQKIK
;
A
#
# COMPACT_ATOMS: atom_id res chain seq x y z
N MET A 1 5.46 18.23 -12.33
CA MET A 1 6.79 17.57 -12.26
C MET A 1 7.02 17.24 -10.80
N GLY A 2 6.92 15.97 -10.43
CA GLY A 2 6.56 15.52 -9.06
C GLY A 2 7.72 14.89 -8.28
N TRP A 3 8.91 15.51 -8.32
CA TRP A 3 10.03 15.07 -7.51
C TRP A 3 10.76 16.29 -6.97
N ASP A 4 10.73 16.44 -5.65
CA ASP A 4 11.58 17.40 -4.94
C ASP A 4 12.79 16.64 -4.37
N GLN A 5 13.92 16.80 -5.04
CA GLN A 5 15.19 16.16 -4.68
C GLN A 5 15.77 16.67 -3.35
N GLU A 6 15.38 17.86 -2.89
CA GLU A 6 15.88 18.45 -1.65
C GLU A 6 15.14 17.93 -0.42
N GLN A 7 13.88 17.48 -0.57
CA GLN A 7 13.06 16.98 0.56
C GLN A 7 12.84 15.47 0.57
N GLY A 8 13.15 14.75 -0.51
CA GLY A 8 13.01 13.28 -0.56
C GLY A 8 11.55 12.79 -0.57
N GLU A 9 10.61 13.65 -0.94
CA GLU A 9 9.17 13.35 -0.92
C GLU A 9 8.67 12.88 -2.29
N VAL A 10 7.87 11.81 -2.32
CA VAL A 10 7.16 11.34 -3.52
C VAL A 10 5.68 11.73 -3.41
N TYR A 11 5.25 12.60 -4.33
CA TYR A 11 3.87 13.06 -4.43
C TYR A 11 3.02 12.06 -5.25
N VAL A 12 1.74 11.94 -4.90
CA VAL A 12 0.67 11.13 -5.54
C VAL A 12 0.62 11.24 -7.07
N LEU A 13 1.16 12.32 -7.62
CA LEU A 13 1.31 12.55 -9.06
C LEU A 13 2.22 11.52 -9.76
N ALA A 14 2.80 10.55 -9.05
CA ALA A 14 3.62 9.47 -9.60
C ALA A 14 3.01 8.05 -9.42
N LEU A 15 1.77 7.91 -8.92
CA LEU A 15 1.14 6.59 -8.87
C LEU A 15 1.02 5.98 -10.28
N PRO A 16 1.10 4.64 -10.41
CA PRO A 16 0.92 3.99 -11.70
C PRO A 16 -0.37 4.40 -12.41
N GLN A 17 -0.32 4.48 -13.73
CA GLN A 17 -1.47 4.88 -14.54
C GLN A 17 -2.67 3.97 -14.28
N GLY A 18 -3.84 4.58 -14.08
CA GLY A 18 -5.08 3.86 -13.80
C GLY A 18 -5.36 3.62 -12.32
N SER A 19 -4.46 4.01 -11.42
CA SER A 19 -4.77 4.03 -9.98
C SER A 19 -5.93 4.97 -9.68
N VAL A 20 -6.92 4.47 -8.95
CA VAL A 20 -8.11 5.18 -8.48
C VAL A 20 -8.23 5.06 -6.98
N GLN A 21 -8.83 6.07 -6.35
CA GLN A 21 -9.15 6.02 -4.93
C GLN A 21 -10.23 4.96 -4.69
N ILE A 22 -9.97 4.05 -3.75
CA ILE A 22 -10.89 2.98 -3.36
C ILE A 22 -11.51 3.22 -1.98
N THR A 23 -10.86 3.99 -1.10
CA THR A 23 -11.44 4.43 0.17
C THR A 23 -11.03 5.88 0.51
N PRO A 24 -11.86 6.61 1.29
CA PRO A 24 -11.48 7.91 1.86
C PRO A 24 -10.34 7.75 2.88
N VAL A 25 -9.93 8.87 3.51
CA VAL A 25 -8.94 8.83 4.59
C VAL A 25 -9.40 7.91 5.71
N VAL A 26 -8.57 6.91 6.02
CA VAL A 26 -8.67 6.07 7.21
C VAL A 26 -7.62 6.54 8.22
N PRO A 27 -7.97 6.74 9.51
CA PRO A 27 -7.00 7.14 10.53
C PRO A 27 -5.78 6.22 10.55
N ALA A 28 -4.59 6.80 10.72
CA ALA A 28 -3.30 6.10 10.67
C ALA A 28 -2.92 5.40 9.33
N MET A 29 -3.73 5.55 8.26
CA MET A 29 -3.44 4.94 6.96
C MET A 29 -3.47 5.96 5.81
N GLY A 30 -4.49 6.81 5.78
CA GLY A 30 -4.73 7.74 4.68
C GLY A 30 -5.80 7.21 3.72
N GLU A 31 -5.91 7.84 2.56
CA GLU A 31 -6.70 7.36 1.44
C GLU A 31 -6.06 6.09 0.88
N HIS A 32 -6.87 5.12 0.49
CA HIS A 32 -6.36 3.96 -0.24
C HIS A 32 -6.62 4.12 -1.72
N TRP A 33 -5.60 3.83 -2.52
CA TRP A 33 -5.64 3.84 -3.97
C TRP A 33 -5.19 2.48 -4.52
N SER A 34 -5.71 2.06 -5.67
CA SER A 34 -5.25 0.84 -6.37
C SER A 34 -5.69 0.89 -7.84
N ASN A 35 -5.23 -0.01 -8.70
CA ASN A 35 -5.74 -0.17 -10.07
C ASN A 35 -6.53 -1.48 -10.24
N PRO A 36 -7.84 -1.50 -9.94
CA PRO A 36 -8.66 -2.69 -10.11
C PRO A 36 -8.72 -3.19 -11.55
N GLN A 37 -8.58 -2.30 -12.54
CA GLN A 37 -8.60 -2.68 -13.97
C GLN A 37 -7.35 -3.45 -14.39
N ALA A 38 -6.24 -3.28 -13.65
CA ALA A 38 -5.01 -4.05 -13.84
C ALA A 38 -5.02 -5.41 -13.11
N GLY A 39 -6.06 -5.68 -12.30
CA GLY A 39 -6.16 -6.90 -11.50
C GLY A 39 -5.39 -6.85 -10.17
N ASP A 40 -5.09 -5.65 -9.66
CA ASP A 40 -4.37 -5.47 -8.40
C ASP A 40 -5.16 -6.05 -7.22
N LEU A 41 -6.48 -5.86 -7.16
CA LEU A 41 -7.30 -6.31 -6.04
C LEU A 41 -7.76 -7.78 -6.21
N PRO A 42 -7.81 -8.58 -5.12
CA PRO A 42 -7.64 -8.16 -3.72
C PRO A 42 -6.18 -8.19 -3.21
N THR A 43 -5.22 -8.75 -3.93
CA THR A 43 -3.84 -8.95 -3.40
C THR A 43 -3.06 -7.65 -3.18
N GLY A 44 -3.36 -6.60 -3.92
CA GLY A 44 -2.58 -5.36 -3.99
C GLY A 44 -1.73 -5.26 -5.27
N PRO A 45 -1.03 -4.14 -5.46
CA PRO A 45 -0.73 -3.14 -4.44
C PRO A 45 -1.92 -2.25 -4.08
N ILE A 46 -2.00 -1.93 -2.80
CA ILE A 46 -2.77 -0.80 -2.30
C ILE A 46 -1.78 0.30 -1.92
N TYR A 47 -2.03 1.52 -2.40
CA TYR A 47 -1.21 2.70 -2.13
C TYR A 47 -1.89 3.53 -1.05
N GLY A 48 -1.24 3.65 0.11
CA GLY A 48 -1.64 4.58 1.15
C GLY A 48 -1.23 5.99 0.79
N VAL A 49 -2.17 6.92 0.78
CA VAL A 49 -1.95 8.31 0.37
C VAL A 49 -2.48 9.27 1.43
N TYR A 50 -1.66 10.24 1.83
CA TYR A 50 -2.13 11.31 2.71
C TYR A 50 -1.54 12.66 2.32
N ASN A 51 -2.40 13.68 2.23
CA ASN A 51 -2.04 15.04 1.78
C ASN A 51 -1.21 15.04 0.47
N GLY A 52 -1.57 14.18 -0.47
CA GLY A 52 -0.87 14.09 -1.74
C GLY A 52 0.50 13.40 -1.67
N LYS A 53 0.86 12.73 -0.57
CA LYS A 53 2.11 11.94 -0.41
C LYS A 53 1.81 10.46 -0.33
N LEU A 54 2.66 9.64 -0.95
CA LEU A 54 2.63 8.19 -0.75
C LEU A 54 3.20 7.86 0.64
N VAL A 55 2.40 7.22 1.50
CA VAL A 55 2.77 6.92 2.89
C VAL A 55 3.05 5.44 3.13
N PHE A 56 2.42 4.53 2.36
CA PHE A 56 2.76 3.11 2.37
C PHE A 56 2.38 2.40 1.06
N LEU A 57 2.91 1.18 0.89
CA LEU A 57 2.37 0.14 0.01
C LEU A 57 1.87 -1.03 0.85
N GLU A 58 0.74 -1.59 0.47
CA GLU A 58 0.11 -2.72 1.14
C GLU A 58 -0.15 -3.87 0.16
N TYR A 59 0.11 -5.09 0.64
CA TYR A 59 -0.32 -6.32 -0.01
C TYR A 59 -1.05 -7.20 0.99
N MET A 60 -2.14 -7.80 0.53
CA MET A 60 -2.92 -8.73 1.32
C MET A 60 -2.70 -10.16 0.79
N ILE A 61 -2.02 -11.00 1.58
CA ILE A 61 -1.68 -12.38 1.20
C ILE A 61 -2.43 -13.36 2.07
N ALA A 62 -3.23 -14.23 1.46
CA ALA A 62 -4.02 -15.19 2.20
C ALA A 62 -3.12 -16.14 3.01
N LYS A 63 -3.49 -16.43 4.25
CA LYS A 63 -2.81 -17.43 5.08
C LYS A 63 -2.73 -18.78 4.36
N ASP A 64 -3.79 -19.13 3.65
CA ASP A 64 -3.92 -20.36 2.87
C ASP A 64 -2.86 -20.48 1.76
N ASP A 65 -2.42 -19.36 1.19
CA ASP A 65 -1.39 -19.36 0.14
C ASP A 65 -0.04 -19.78 0.71
N PHE A 66 0.30 -19.31 1.91
CA PHE A 66 1.49 -19.78 2.63
C PHE A 66 1.41 -21.28 2.96
N VAL A 67 0.25 -21.78 3.38
CA VAL A 67 0.05 -23.22 3.69
C VAL A 67 0.21 -24.09 2.44
N LYS A 68 -0.25 -23.59 1.28
CA LYS A 68 -0.18 -24.30 -0.01
C LYS A 68 1.19 -24.20 -0.68
N GLY A 69 2.07 -23.34 -0.18
CA GLY A 69 3.35 -23.04 -0.83
C GLY A 69 3.18 -22.26 -2.13
N THR A 70 2.16 -21.41 -2.21
CA THR A 70 1.93 -20.53 -3.37
C THR A 70 2.99 -19.43 -3.41
N ASP A 71 3.63 -19.25 -4.55
CA ASP A 71 4.56 -18.15 -4.79
C ASP A 71 3.81 -16.86 -5.13
N HIS A 72 4.15 -15.77 -4.42
CA HIS A 72 3.75 -14.41 -4.77
C HIS A 72 4.97 -13.63 -5.24
N ILE A 73 5.22 -13.64 -6.54
CA ILE A 73 6.42 -13.05 -7.15
C ILE A 73 6.07 -11.93 -8.13
N ASN A 74 6.97 -10.95 -8.25
CA ASN A 74 6.80 -9.80 -9.15
C ASN A 74 5.48 -9.04 -8.94
N LEU A 75 5.04 -8.90 -7.69
CA LEU A 75 3.87 -8.10 -7.34
C LEU A 75 4.01 -6.67 -7.90
N ALA A 76 2.92 -6.14 -8.46
CA ALA A 76 2.89 -4.78 -8.96
C ALA A 76 3.12 -3.79 -7.80
N GLY A 77 3.52 -2.56 -8.10
CA GLY A 77 3.88 -1.56 -7.11
C GLY A 77 4.52 -0.36 -7.80
N MET A 78 5.58 0.20 -7.23
CA MET A 78 6.27 1.37 -7.79
C MET A 78 7.26 1.02 -8.93
N LYS A 79 7.07 -0.10 -9.63
CA LYS A 79 7.97 -0.50 -10.72
C LYS A 79 7.87 0.49 -11.89
N GLY A 80 8.98 1.12 -12.24
CA GLY A 80 9.06 2.07 -13.34
C GLY A 80 8.63 3.50 -12.98
N VAL A 81 8.34 3.77 -11.71
CA VAL A 81 8.06 5.11 -11.17
C VAL A 81 8.95 5.38 -9.94
N PRO A 82 9.19 6.65 -9.55
CA PRO A 82 9.92 6.96 -8.33
C PRO A 82 9.24 6.40 -7.08
N SER A 83 10.02 5.85 -6.14
CA SER A 83 9.54 5.36 -4.84
C SER A 83 10.38 5.97 -3.72
N PRO A 84 9.78 6.36 -2.58
CA PRO A 84 10.54 6.68 -1.38
C PRO A 84 11.27 5.45 -0.85
N SER A 85 12.22 5.68 0.07
CA SER A 85 12.83 4.63 0.87
C SER A 85 11.83 4.06 1.86
N VAL A 86 11.79 2.73 2.00
CA VAL A 86 11.01 2.08 3.05
C VAL A 86 11.65 2.39 4.41
N VAL A 87 10.85 2.92 5.33
CA VAL A 87 11.22 3.25 6.70
C VAL A 87 10.88 2.10 7.65
N GLN A 88 9.74 1.45 7.43
CA GLN A 88 9.22 0.36 8.28
C GLN A 88 8.48 -0.67 7.42
N LEU A 89 8.52 -1.93 7.85
CA LEU A 89 7.76 -3.03 7.26
C LEU A 89 6.97 -3.72 8.36
N ASP A 90 5.65 -3.72 8.22
CA ASP A 90 4.74 -4.42 9.12
C ASP A 90 4.13 -5.63 8.41
N ILE A 91 3.90 -6.70 9.17
CA ILE A 91 3.24 -7.91 8.71
C ILE A 91 2.21 -8.30 9.77
N GLU A 92 0.94 -8.03 9.48
CA GLU A 92 -0.15 -8.09 10.46
C GLU A 92 -1.13 -9.20 10.11
N PHE A 93 -1.38 -10.12 11.05
CA PHE A 93 -2.30 -11.22 10.81
C PHE A 93 -3.76 -10.82 11.08
N GLN A 94 -4.55 -10.77 10.01
CA GLN A 94 -5.99 -10.55 10.07
C GLN A 94 -6.72 -11.89 10.18
N ALA A 95 -6.91 -12.37 11.41
CA ALA A 95 -7.43 -13.72 11.68
C ALA A 95 -8.82 -14.00 11.07
N THR A 96 -9.63 -12.97 10.87
CA THR A 96 -10.98 -13.05 10.29
C THR A 96 -11.12 -12.31 8.96
N GLY A 97 -10.03 -11.70 8.47
CA GLY A 97 -10.09 -10.70 7.40
C GLY A 97 -10.81 -9.41 7.80
N HIS A 98 -10.96 -8.51 6.83
CA HIS A 98 -11.70 -7.26 6.95
C HIS A 98 -12.35 -6.89 5.61
N GLU A 99 -13.12 -5.78 5.58
CA GLU A 99 -13.75 -5.29 4.35
C GLU A 99 -12.71 -5.14 3.24
N GLY A 100 -13.02 -5.67 2.04
CA GLY A 100 -12.09 -5.73 0.90
C GLY A 100 -11.34 -7.07 0.78
N PHE A 101 -11.13 -7.81 1.88
CA PHE A 101 -10.55 -9.15 1.85
C PHE A 101 -10.96 -10.00 3.06
N GLU A 102 -12.06 -10.73 2.91
CA GLU A 102 -12.80 -11.38 4.02
C GLU A 102 -12.33 -12.80 4.35
N VAL A 103 -11.06 -13.11 4.13
CA VAL A 103 -10.44 -14.40 4.48
C VAL A 103 -9.26 -14.18 5.43
N PRO A 104 -8.82 -15.16 6.23
CA PRO A 104 -7.62 -15.00 7.04
C PRO A 104 -6.40 -14.68 6.16
N HIS A 105 -5.78 -13.54 6.38
CA HIS A 105 -4.67 -13.06 5.56
C HIS A 105 -3.65 -12.30 6.40
N TYR A 106 -2.53 -11.97 5.78
CA TYR A 106 -1.55 -11.04 6.29
C TYR A 106 -1.62 -9.77 5.48
N ASP A 107 -1.78 -8.64 6.15
CA ASP A 107 -1.47 -7.33 5.57
C ASP A 107 0.03 -7.12 5.69
N ILE A 108 0.63 -6.71 4.58
CA ILE A 108 2.06 -6.46 4.48
C ILE A 108 2.24 -5.01 4.07
N HIS A 109 2.50 -4.13 5.03
CA HIS A 109 2.68 -2.70 4.79
C HIS A 109 4.16 -2.34 4.76
N ALA A 110 4.62 -1.82 3.62
CA ALA A 110 5.89 -1.12 3.51
C ALA A 110 5.64 0.39 3.66
N TYR A 111 5.92 0.94 4.85
CA TYR A 111 5.75 2.35 5.17
C TYR A 111 6.94 3.18 4.68
N PHE A 112 6.64 4.37 4.17
CA PHE A 112 7.60 5.39 3.73
C PHE A 112 7.73 6.57 4.69
N ILE A 113 6.98 6.54 5.78
CA ILE A 113 6.96 7.54 6.85
C ILE A 113 7.24 6.86 8.19
N SER A 114 7.58 7.64 9.21
CA SER A 114 7.72 7.14 10.57
C SER A 114 6.38 6.81 11.23
N GLU A 115 6.40 5.95 12.25
CA GLU A 115 5.22 5.68 13.10
C GLU A 115 4.63 6.97 13.70
N GLU A 116 5.48 7.93 14.10
CA GLU A 116 5.02 9.23 14.64
C GLU A 116 4.20 10.03 13.60
N GLU A 117 4.61 9.98 12.33
CA GLU A 117 3.87 10.60 11.22
C GLU A 117 2.59 9.84 10.90
N GLN A 118 2.64 8.51 10.93
CA GLN A 118 1.48 7.65 10.73
C GLN A 118 0.36 8.00 11.72
N GLN A 119 0.67 8.10 13.02
CA GLN A 119 -0.31 8.42 14.08
C GLN A 119 -0.91 9.84 13.97
N LYS A 120 -0.34 10.71 13.11
CA LYS A 120 -0.87 12.05 12.84
C LYS A 120 -1.88 12.09 11.68
N ILE A 121 -2.04 10.99 10.94
CA ILE A 121 -3.00 10.88 9.83
C ILE A 121 -4.44 10.81 10.38
N LYS A 122 -5.31 11.72 9.92
CA LYS A 122 -6.70 11.88 10.39
C LYS A 122 -7.67 12.22 9.27
#